data_AF-A0A562L861-F1
#
_entry.id   AF-A0A562L861-F1
#
_cell.length_a   1.000
_cell.length_b   1.000
_cell.length_c   1.000
_cell.angle_alpha   90.00
_cell.angle_beta   90.00
_cell.angle_gamma   90.00
#
_symmetry.space_group_name_H-M   'P 1'
#
loop_
_entity.id
_entity.type
_entity.pdbx_description
1 polymer ?
#
loop_
_entity_poly.entity_id
_entity_poly.type
_entity_poly.pdbx_seq_one_letter_code
_entity_poly.pdbx_strand_id
1 'polypeptide(L)'
;MDEFGWLMLLAAPFVLCASLGLMCRKAWHAGLFAGVGSAGLYAAQLYSMQLDMVRRGPPAPGAMLADPLRVAMEAFMVTFPIGLCIGLAFHFIARSIWTKKA
;
A
#
# COMPACT_ATOMS: atom_id res chain seq x y z
N MET A 1 -9.97 14.62 4.75
CA MET A 1 -9.95 13.17 5.06
C MET A 1 -8.91 13.00 6.15
N ASP A 2 -9.31 12.50 7.31
CA ASP A 2 -8.45 12.47 8.51
C ASP A 2 -7.32 11.43 8.35
N GLU A 3 -6.25 11.54 9.15
CA GLU A 3 -5.11 10.59 9.12
C GLU A 3 -5.57 9.13 9.21
N PHE A 4 -6.61 8.88 10.01
CA PHE A 4 -7.24 7.57 10.14
C PHE A 4 -7.86 7.06 8.82
N GLY A 5 -8.47 7.95 8.04
CA GLY A 5 -9.05 7.61 6.74
C GLY A 5 -7.99 7.18 5.72
N TRP A 6 -6.82 7.81 5.74
CA TRP A 6 -5.69 7.42 4.90
C TRP A 6 -5.08 6.08 5.30
N LEU A 7 -4.92 5.85 6.61
CA LEU A 7 -4.47 4.56 7.12
C LEU A 7 -5.45 3.43 6.76
N MET A 8 -6.76 3.68 6.82
CA MET A 8 -7.76 2.71 6.36
C MET A 8 -7.68 2.46 4.85
N LEU A 9 -7.47 3.50 4.05
CA LEU A 9 -7.33 3.36 2.60
C LEU A 9 -6.10 2.52 2.23
N LEU A 10 -4.99 2.72 2.95
CA LEU A 10 -3.74 1.98 2.78
C LEU A 10 -3.86 0.53 3.27
N ALA A 11 -4.69 0.29 4.29
CA ALA A 11 -4.98 -1.03 4.82
C ALA A 11 -5.99 -1.82 3.97
N ALA A 12 -6.89 -1.14 3.25
CA ALA A 12 -7.97 -1.75 2.48
C ALA A 12 -7.51 -2.82 1.46
N PRO A 13 -6.40 -2.63 0.70
CA PRO A 13 -5.86 -3.66 -0.17
C PRO A 13 -5.48 -4.94 0.57
N PHE A 14 -4.93 -4.84 1.79
CA PHE A 14 -4.56 -6.00 2.60
C PHE A 14 -5.79 -6.76 3.09
N VAL A 15 -6.80 -6.04 3.57
CA VAL A 15 -8.07 -6.63 4.00
C VAL A 15 -8.75 -7.33 2.82
N LEU A 16 -8.80 -6.70 1.66
CA LEU A 16 -9.38 -7.27 0.44
C LEU A 16 -8.64 -8.56 0.02
N CYS A 17 -7.31 -8.56 0.06
CA CYS A 17 -6.52 -9.76 -0.23
C CYS A 17 -6.75 -10.87 0.80
N ALA A 18 -6.83 -10.55 2.09
CA ALA A 18 -7.14 -11.54 3.12
C ALA A 18 -8.52 -12.18 2.89
N SER A 19 -9.54 -11.38 2.59
CA SER A 19 -10.89 -11.86 2.25
C SER A 19 -10.88 -12.74 0.99
N LEU A 20 -10.20 -12.32 -0.07
CA LEU A 20 -10.07 -13.10 -1.30
C LEU A 20 -9.29 -14.40 -1.11
N GLY A 21 -8.23 -14.38 -0.29
CA GLY A 21 -7.47 -15.57 0.09
C GLY A 21 -8.30 -16.60 0.84
N LEU A 22 -9.27 -16.15 1.65
CA LEU A 22 -10.22 -17.02 2.34
C LEU A 22 -11.33 -17.58 1.45
N MET A 23 -11.62 -16.95 0.31
CA MET A 23 -12.66 -17.41 -0.64
C MET A 23 -12.09 -18.23 -1.79
N CYS A 24 -10.84 -18.00 -2.20
CA CYS A 24 -10.27 -18.54 -3.42
C CYS A 24 -8.93 -19.25 -3.17
N ARG A 25 -8.90 -20.58 -3.40
CA ARG A 25 -7.74 -21.47 -3.20
C ARG A 25 -6.49 -21.10 -4.01
N LYS A 26 -6.66 -20.33 -5.10
CA LYS A 26 -5.61 -19.91 -6.04
C LYS A 26 -5.38 -18.38 -6.07
N ALA A 27 -5.79 -17.65 -5.04
CA ALA A 27 -5.70 -16.19 -5.01
C ALA A 27 -4.31 -15.62 -4.66
N TRP A 28 -3.22 -16.31 -5.02
CA TRP A 28 -1.87 -15.78 -4.79
C TRP A 28 -1.62 -14.45 -5.49
N HIS A 29 -2.27 -14.23 -6.65
CA HIS A 29 -2.29 -12.96 -7.35
C HIS A 29 -2.89 -11.82 -6.51
N ALA A 30 -3.88 -12.11 -5.65
CA ALA A 30 -4.49 -11.09 -4.79
C ALA A 30 -3.48 -10.51 -3.78
N GLY A 31 -2.51 -11.33 -3.33
CA GLY A 31 -1.40 -10.86 -2.48
C GLY A 31 -0.47 -9.88 -3.19
N LEU A 32 -0.16 -10.14 -4.47
CA LEU A 32 0.59 -9.22 -5.31
C LEU A 32 -0.18 -7.92 -5.53
N PHE A 33 -1.47 -8.00 -5.86
CA PHE A 33 -2.31 -6.82 -6.08
C PHE A 33 -2.49 -5.98 -4.81
N ALA A 34 -2.59 -6.60 -3.63
CA ALA A 34 -2.66 -5.86 -2.38
C ALA A 34 -1.35 -5.12 -2.05
N GLY A 35 -0.21 -5.77 -2.28
CA GLY A 35 1.10 -5.14 -2.15
C GLY A 35 1.24 -3.93 -3.06
N VAL A 36 1.00 -4.10 -4.37
CA VAL A 36 1.06 -3.01 -5.36
C VAL A 36 0.04 -1.91 -5.04
N GLY A 37 -1.20 -2.28 -4.69
CA GLY A 37 -2.27 -1.34 -4.40
C GLY A 37 -1.97 -0.46 -3.19
N SER A 38 -1.51 -1.05 -2.07
CA SER A 38 -1.15 -0.27 -0.87
C SER A 38 0.03 0.66 -1.11
N ALA A 39 1.06 0.18 -1.83
CA ALA A 39 2.24 0.97 -2.15
C ALA A 39 1.90 2.13 -3.10
N GLY A 40 1.02 1.89 -4.08
CA GLY A 40 0.50 2.93 -4.97
C GLY A 40 -0.34 3.97 -4.23
N LEU A 41 -1.20 3.56 -3.30
CA LEU A 41 -1.99 4.49 -2.48
C LEU A 41 -1.12 5.35 -1.57
N TYR A 42 -0.09 4.76 -0.95
CA TYR A 42 0.87 5.49 -0.12
C TYR A 42 1.70 6.50 -0.94
N ALA A 43 2.18 6.08 -2.10
CA ALA A 43 2.89 6.94 -3.03
C ALA A 43 2.02 8.13 -3.50
N ALA A 44 0.75 7.88 -3.83
CA ALA A 44 -0.22 8.91 -4.19
C ALA A 44 -0.50 9.88 -3.03
N GLN A 45 -0.55 9.39 -1.78
CA GLN A 45 -0.71 10.22 -0.60
C GLN A 45 0.48 11.17 -0.44
N LEU A 46 1.71 10.66 -0.49
CA LEU A 46 2.93 11.48 -0.39
C LEU A 46 3.02 12.52 -1.52
N TYR A 47 2.68 12.11 -2.75
CA TYR A 47 2.58 13.02 -3.88
C TYR A 47 1.58 14.15 -3.62
N SER A 48 0.39 13.84 -3.09
CA SER A 48 -0.65 14.84 -2.79
C SER A 48 -0.21 15.82 -1.70
N MET A 49 0.48 15.35 -0.66
CA MET A 49 1.01 16.19 0.40
C MET A 49 2.07 17.16 -0.13
N GLN A 50 2.98 16.69 -0.99
CA GLN A 50 4.00 17.55 -1.59
C GLN A 50 3.41 18.56 -2.57
N LEU A 51 2.42 18.15 -3.38
CA LEU A 51 1.72 19.05 -4.30
C LEU A 51 0.97 20.16 -3.55
N ASP A 52 0.35 19.84 -2.42
CA ASP A 52 -0.31 20.83 -1.56
C ASP A 52 0.68 21.80 -0.92
N MET A 53 1.89 21.35 -0.55
CA MET A 53 2.96 22.24 -0.08
C MET A 53 3.43 23.19 -1.19
N VAL A 54 3.59 22.73 -2.43
CA VAL A 54 3.93 23.57 -3.59
C VAL A 54 2.85 24.63 -3.84
N ARG A 55 1.57 24.27 -3.73
CA ARG A 55 0.43 25.17 -3.97
C ARG A 55 0.28 26.27 -2.91
N ARG A 56 0.76 26.06 -1.68
CA ARG A 56 0.61 27.00 -0.56
C ARG A 56 1.62 28.16 -0.58
N GLY A 57 2.54 28.19 -1.54
CA GLY A 57 3.51 29.26 -1.71
C GLY A 57 4.93 28.74 -1.81
N PRO A 58 5.90 29.61 -2.13
CA PRO A 58 7.27 29.20 -2.34
C PRO A 58 7.83 28.56 -1.06
N PRO A 59 8.54 27.42 -1.18
CA PRO A 59 9.20 26.81 -0.03
C PRO A 59 10.17 27.80 0.60
N ALA A 60 10.40 27.68 1.92
CA ALA A 60 11.32 28.54 2.65
C ALA A 60 12.68 28.64 1.93
N PRO A 61 13.39 29.79 1.97
CA PRO A 61 14.66 29.94 1.29
C PRO A 61 15.64 28.83 1.72
N GLY A 62 16.01 27.95 0.78
CA GLY A 62 16.86 26.76 1.03
C GLY A 62 16.14 25.41 1.11
N ALA A 63 14.80 25.38 1.16
CA ALA A 63 14.04 24.14 1.07
C ALA A 63 13.86 23.73 -0.40
N MET A 64 14.70 22.80 -0.85
CA MET A 64 14.50 22.13 -2.15
C MET A 64 13.36 21.13 -1.99
N LEU A 65 12.17 21.43 -2.54
CA LEU A 65 11.10 20.44 -2.63
C LEU A 65 11.59 19.29 -3.53
N ALA A 66 11.70 18.09 -2.95
CA ALA A 66 12.11 16.91 -3.67
C ALA A 66 11.10 16.60 -4.80
N ASP A 67 11.59 16.05 -5.92
CA ASP A 67 10.74 15.64 -7.03
C ASP A 67 9.65 14.68 -6.53
N PRO A 68 8.36 15.04 -6.62
CA PRO A 68 7.27 14.24 -6.07
C PRO A 68 7.19 12.84 -6.67
N LEU A 69 7.58 12.68 -7.94
CA LEU A 69 7.60 11.37 -8.58
C LEU A 69 8.70 10.48 -7.97
N ARG A 70 9.85 11.07 -7.66
CA ARG A 70 10.98 10.34 -7.07
C ARG A 70 10.66 9.87 -5.66
N VAL A 71 10.08 10.74 -4.82
CA VAL A 71 9.67 10.39 -3.45
C VAL A 71 8.59 9.30 -3.47
N ALA A 72 7.61 9.43 -4.38
CA ALA A 72 6.59 8.42 -4.59
C ALA A 72 7.20 7.06 -5.01
N MET A 73 8.18 7.05 -5.92
CA MET A 73 8.88 5.82 -6.31
C MET A 73 9.70 5.20 -5.18
N GLU A 74 10.47 6.01 -4.45
CA GLU A 74 11.26 5.53 -3.31
C GLU A 74 10.34 4.94 -2.22
N ALA A 75 9.23 5.61 -1.92
CA ALA A 75 8.21 5.10 -1.01
C ALA A 75 7.56 3.80 -1.52
N PHE A 76 7.28 3.71 -2.82
CA PHE A 76 6.75 2.49 -3.45
C PHE A 76 7.73 1.32 -3.31
N MET A 77 9.03 1.55 -3.56
CA MET A 77 10.06 0.51 -3.44
C MET A 77 10.19 -0.06 -2.02
N VAL A 78 9.90 0.75 -1.00
CA VAL A 78 9.92 0.32 0.40
C VAL A 78 8.61 -0.36 0.81
N THR A 79 7.47 0.19 0.41
CA THR A 79 6.15 -0.30 0.84
C THR A 79 5.68 -1.54 0.09
N PHE A 80 6.05 -1.69 -1.19
CA PHE A 80 5.73 -2.86 -1.99
C PHE A 80 6.19 -4.20 -1.37
N PRO A 81 7.47 -4.40 -0.97
CA PRO A 81 7.91 -5.66 -0.38
C PRO A 81 7.22 -5.94 0.96
N ILE A 82 6.95 -4.91 1.77
CA ILE A 82 6.18 -5.05 3.02
C ILE A 82 4.80 -5.59 2.71
N GLY A 83 4.11 -4.96 1.76
CA GLY A 83 2.77 -5.37 1.38
C GLY A 83 2.70 -6.75 0.74
N LEU A 84 3.72 -7.12 -0.05
CA LEU A 84 3.86 -8.46 -0.61
C LEU A 84 4.05 -9.52 0.48
N CYS A 85 4.93 -9.26 1.46
CA CYS A 85 5.16 -10.16 2.59
C CYS A 85 3.87 -10.38 3.41
N ILE A 86 3.12 -9.31 3.67
CA ILE A 86 1.83 -9.38 4.38
C ILE A 86 0.81 -10.19 3.57
N GLY A 87 0.66 -9.90 2.28
CA GLY A 87 -0.27 -10.61 1.39
C GLY A 87 0.05 -12.11 1.29
N LEU A 88 1.33 -12.46 1.16
CA LEU A 88 1.77 -13.86 1.16
C LEU A 88 1.54 -14.54 2.51
N ALA A 89 1.79 -13.87 3.63
CA ALA A 89 1.51 -14.41 4.96
C ALA A 89 0.02 -14.75 5.11
N PHE A 90 -0.88 -13.84 4.72
CA PHE A 90 -2.32 -14.11 4.72
C PHE A 90 -2.70 -15.25 3.79
N HIS A 91 -2.09 -15.33 2.61
CA HIS A 91 -2.30 -16.45 1.70
C HIS A 91 -1.91 -17.79 2.33
N PHE A 92 -0.74 -17.89 2.97
CA PHE A 92 -0.29 -19.10 3.66
C PHE A 92 -1.20 -19.48 4.83
N ILE A 93 -1.64 -18.49 5.63
CA ILE A 93 -2.59 -18.71 6.72
C ILE A 93 -3.91 -19.27 6.16
N ALA A 94 -4.50 -18.62 5.15
CA ALA A 94 -5.74 -19.07 4.53
C ALA A 94 -5.59 -20.49 3.95
N ARG A 95 -4.49 -20.77 3.24
CA ARG A 95 -4.20 -22.11 2.71
C ARG A 95 -4.09 -23.15 3.83
N SER A 96 -3.42 -22.85 4.94
CA SER A 96 -3.26 -23.77 6.07
C SER A 96 -4.60 -24.16 6.71
N ILE A 97 -5.55 -23.23 6.76
CA ILE A 97 -6.90 -23.47 7.27
C ILE A 97 -7.66 -24.43 6.35
N TRP A 98 -7.53 -24.26 5.03
CA TRP A 98 -8.20 -25.10 4.05
C TRP A 98 -7.62 -26.51 3.99
N THR A 99 -6.32 -26.67 4.21
CA THR A 99 -5.68 -28.00 4.26
C THR A 99 -6.01 -28.77 5.53
N LYS A 100 -6.35 -28.09 6.63
CA LYS A 100 -6.80 -28.76 7.87
C LYS A 100 -8.25 -29.25 7.81
N LYS A 101 -9.03 -28.79 6.82
CA LYS A 101 -10.45 -29.17 6.64
C LYS A 101 -10.67 -30.23 5.55
N ALA A 102 -9.62 -30.63 4.83
CA ALA A 102 -9.65 -31.66 3.79
C ALA A 102 -9.03 -32.95 4.33
#